data_AF-A0A7V4UYE6-F1
#
_entry.id   AF-A0A7V4UYE6-F1
#
_cell.length_a   1.000
_cell.length_b   1.000
_cell.length_c   1.000
_cell.angle_alpha   90.00
_cell.angle_beta   90.00
_cell.angle_gamma   90.00
#
_symmetry.space_group_name_H-M   'P 1'
#
loop_
_entity.id
_entity.type
_entity.pdbx_description
1 polymer ?
#
loop_
_entity_poly.entity_id
_entity_poly.type
_entity_poly.pdbx_seq_one_letter_code
_entity_poly.pdbx_strand_id
1 'polypeptide(L)'
;MDNNGQLHDSRKMQVRRLRNYTLWLSTLWTLLIAASFGLGYRQQKAETLAIGLAEARAALEKDLLYRRWAQGYGGVYAPVTQNNQPNPYLSGIPERDIRTPAGRELTLVSPTSMLRQVFEM
;
A
#
# COMPACT_ATOMS: atom_id res chain seq x y z
N MET A 1 77.32 -27.47 -4.22
CA MET A 1 77.00 -26.17 -3.62
C MET A 1 75.63 -25.74 -4.12
N ASP A 2 74.66 -25.90 -3.23
CA ASP A 2 73.32 -25.31 -3.12
C ASP A 2 72.62 -24.71 -4.36
N ASN A 3 71.76 -25.52 -5.00
CA ASN A 3 70.76 -25.09 -6.01
C ASN A 3 69.32 -25.23 -5.46
N ASN A 4 69.15 -25.14 -4.13
CA ASN A 4 67.83 -25.28 -3.49
C ASN A 4 67.25 -23.93 -3.01
N GLY A 5 68.04 -22.86 -3.00
CA GLY A 5 67.63 -21.53 -2.54
C GLY A 5 66.76 -20.72 -3.52
N GLN A 6 66.95 -20.87 -4.85
CA GLN A 6 66.25 -20.03 -5.85
C GLN A 6 64.81 -20.46 -6.17
N LEU A 7 64.50 -21.76 -6.01
CA LEU A 7 63.14 -22.28 -6.21
C LEU A 7 62.19 -21.89 -5.05
N HIS A 8 62.74 -21.65 -3.86
CA HIS A 8 61.94 -21.31 -2.68
C HIS A 8 61.51 -19.84 -2.68
N ASP A 9 62.30 -18.95 -3.27
CA ASP A 9 62.02 -17.51 -3.28
C ASP A 9 60.99 -17.11 -4.35
N SER A 10 61.04 -17.76 -5.51
CA SER A 10 60.07 -17.58 -6.61
C SER A 10 58.66 -18.08 -6.24
N ARG A 11 58.54 -19.17 -5.47
CA ARG A 11 57.26 -19.69 -4.97
C ARG A 11 56.58 -18.72 -3.97
N LYS A 12 57.37 -18.06 -3.10
CA LYS A 12 56.87 -17.06 -2.14
C LYS A 12 56.36 -15.79 -2.83
N MET A 13 57.01 -15.34 -3.91
CA MET A 13 56.55 -14.20 -4.71
C MET A 13 55.27 -14.48 -5.50
N GLN A 14 55.12 -15.68 -6.06
CA GLN A 14 53.90 -16.08 -6.76
C GLN A 14 52.69 -16.17 -5.82
N VAL A 15 52.84 -16.76 -4.62
CA VAL A 15 51.75 -16.84 -3.64
C VAL A 15 51.34 -15.46 -3.12
N ARG A 16 52.27 -14.51 -2.93
CA ARG A 16 51.94 -13.12 -2.58
C ARG A 16 51.18 -12.40 -3.70
N ARG A 17 51.55 -12.61 -4.97
CA ARG A 17 50.80 -12.04 -6.12
C ARG A 17 49.39 -12.63 -6.22
N LEU A 18 49.24 -13.96 -6.17
CA LEU A 18 47.92 -14.60 -6.20
C LEU A 18 47.04 -14.17 -5.02
N ARG A 19 47.59 -14.09 -3.81
CA ARG A 19 46.87 -13.60 -2.62
C ARG A 19 46.38 -12.17 -2.79
N ASN A 20 47.20 -11.30 -3.38
CA ASN A 20 46.80 -9.91 -3.63
C ASN A 20 45.70 -9.83 -4.71
N TYR A 21 45.73 -10.67 -5.74
CA TYR A 21 44.65 -10.74 -6.73
C TYR A 21 43.34 -11.25 -6.13
N THR A 22 43.38 -12.30 -5.30
CA THR A 22 42.16 -12.80 -4.64
C THR A 22 41.58 -11.78 -3.65
N LEU A 23 42.44 -11.02 -2.96
CA LEU A 23 42.02 -9.92 -2.10
C LEU A 23 41.36 -8.80 -2.90
N TRP A 24 41.97 -8.36 -4.01
CA TRP A 24 41.36 -7.35 -4.89
C TRP A 24 40.02 -7.81 -5.47
N LEU A 25 39.93 -9.06 -5.89
CA LEU A 25 38.69 -9.63 -6.43
C LEU A 25 37.59 -9.69 -5.36
N SER A 26 37.93 -10.10 -4.14
CA SER A 26 36.99 -10.12 -3.02
C SER A 26 36.50 -8.72 -2.68
N THR A 27 37.41 -7.74 -2.59
CA THR A 27 37.04 -6.35 -2.30
C THR A 27 36.17 -5.76 -3.40
N LEU A 28 36.51 -6.00 -4.66
CA LEU A 28 35.73 -5.55 -5.82
C LEU A 28 34.31 -6.15 -5.79
N TRP A 29 34.20 -7.45 -5.51
CA TRP A 29 32.92 -8.14 -5.43
C TRP A 29 32.06 -7.62 -4.27
N THR A 30 32.66 -7.39 -3.11
CA THR A 30 31.96 -6.77 -1.96
C THR A 30 31.49 -5.35 -2.30
N LEU A 31 32.29 -4.57 -3.02
CA LEU A 31 31.93 -3.22 -3.47
C LEU A 31 30.76 -3.25 -4.46
N LEU A 32 30.74 -4.23 -5.37
CA LEU A 32 29.62 -4.44 -6.30
C LEU A 32 28.33 -4.80 -5.57
N ILE A 33 28.38 -5.71 -4.58
CA ILE A 33 27.22 -6.07 -3.75
C ILE A 33 26.74 -4.86 -2.93
N ALA A 34 27.67 -4.11 -2.32
CA ALA A 34 27.33 -2.93 -1.52
C ALA A 34 26.70 -1.82 -2.36
N ALA A 35 27.21 -1.60 -3.58
CA ALA A 35 26.62 -0.65 -4.53
C ALA A 35 25.23 -1.10 -4.97
N SER A 36 25.05 -2.39 -5.29
CA SER A 36 23.75 -2.97 -5.64
C SER A 36 22.72 -2.79 -4.50
N PHE A 37 23.12 -3.12 -3.27
CA PHE A 37 22.28 -2.95 -2.08
C PHE A 37 21.92 -1.48 -1.83
N GLY A 38 22.90 -0.57 -1.95
CA GLY A 38 22.67 0.87 -1.76
C GLY A 38 21.72 1.48 -2.78
N LEU A 39 21.80 1.05 -4.05
CA LEU A 39 20.87 1.49 -5.10
C LEU A 39 19.45 0.94 -4.85
N GLY A 40 19.32 -0.33 -4.47
CA GLY A 40 18.03 -0.94 -4.14
C GLY A 40 17.34 -0.26 -2.95
N TYR A 41 18.10 0.02 -1.89
CA TYR A 41 17.58 0.67 -0.68
C TYR A 41 17.07 2.10 -0.94
N ARG A 42 17.69 2.81 -1.89
CA ARG A 42 17.23 4.16 -2.27
C ARG A 42 15.94 4.15 -3.09
N GLN A 43 15.69 3.12 -3.91
CA GLN A 43 14.44 3.01 -4.68
C GLN A 43 13.23 2.73 -3.77
N GLN A 44 13.42 1.94 -2.73
CA GLN A 44 12.32 1.43 -1.91
C GLN A 44 11.56 2.51 -1.11
N LYS A 45 12.24 3.58 -0.69
CA LYS A 45 11.60 4.66 0.07
C LYS A 45 10.67 5.54 -0.75
N ALA A 46 11.03 5.86 -1.98
CA ALA A 46 10.20 6.68 -2.86
C ALA A 46 8.96 5.91 -3.33
N GLU A 47 9.13 4.61 -3.59
CA GLU A 47 8.07 3.74 -4.06
C GLU A 47 7.00 3.47 -2.99
N THR A 48 7.41 3.27 -1.73
CA THR A 48 6.46 3.00 -0.63
C THR A 48 5.49 4.16 -0.40
N LEU A 49 5.99 5.41 -0.44
CA LEU A 49 5.13 6.60 -0.33
C LEU A 49 4.22 6.77 -1.55
N ALA A 50 4.72 6.50 -2.76
CA ALA A 50 3.94 6.59 -3.98
C ALA A 50 2.79 5.57 -3.97
N ILE A 51 3.05 4.34 -3.54
CA ILE A 51 2.04 3.28 -3.40
C ILE A 51 0.99 3.67 -2.36
N GLY A 52 1.41 4.09 -1.16
CA GLY A 52 0.48 4.49 -0.11
C GLY A 52 -0.41 5.67 -0.51
N LEU A 53 0.14 6.67 -1.22
CA LEU A 53 -0.64 7.78 -1.75
C LEU A 53 -1.59 7.36 -2.87
N ALA A 54 -1.17 6.45 -3.75
CA ALA A 54 -2.03 5.92 -4.81
C ALA A 54 -3.21 5.15 -4.21
N GLU A 55 -2.97 4.33 -3.20
CA GLU A 55 -4.01 3.57 -2.48
C GLU A 55 -4.98 4.51 -1.76
N ALA A 56 -4.48 5.51 -1.02
CA ALA A 56 -5.32 6.49 -0.35
C ALA A 56 -6.19 7.29 -1.33
N ARG A 57 -5.65 7.67 -2.50
CA ARG A 57 -6.41 8.35 -3.55
C ARG A 57 -7.46 7.44 -4.16
N ALA A 58 -7.13 6.19 -4.45
CA ALA A 58 -8.07 5.23 -5.01
C ALA A 58 -9.24 4.95 -4.05
N ALA A 59 -8.96 4.82 -2.74
CA ALA A 59 -9.99 4.66 -1.72
C ALA A 59 -10.94 5.88 -1.67
N LEU A 60 -10.37 7.10 -1.65
CA LEU A 60 -11.17 8.33 -1.63
C LEU A 60 -12.00 8.51 -2.91
N GLU A 61 -11.44 8.19 -4.07
CA GLU A 61 -12.16 8.27 -5.34
C GLU A 61 -13.34 7.29 -5.37
N LYS A 62 -13.14 6.09 -4.83
CA LYS A 62 -14.19 5.08 -4.68
C LYS A 62 -15.32 5.57 -3.75
N ASP A 63 -14.99 6.17 -2.62
CA ASP A 63 -15.99 6.74 -1.69
C ASP A 63 -16.80 7.87 -2.34
N LEU A 64 -16.12 8.75 -3.08
CA LEU A 64 -16.77 9.82 -3.84
C LEU A 64 -17.66 9.29 -4.95
N LEU A 65 -17.28 8.19 -5.59
CA LEU A 65 -18.11 7.54 -6.62
C LEU A 65 -19.41 6.99 -6.01
N TYR A 66 -19.33 6.28 -4.88
CA TYR A 66 -20.53 5.77 -4.20
C TYR A 66 -21.46 6.89 -3.73
N ARG A 67 -20.89 7.96 -3.16
CA ARG A 67 -21.68 9.12 -2.75
C ARG A 67 -22.38 9.78 -3.94
N ARG A 68 -21.68 9.92 -5.08
CA ARG A 68 -22.28 10.48 -6.31
C ARG A 68 -23.36 9.58 -6.89
N TRP A 69 -23.14 8.27 -6.92
CA TRP A 69 -24.15 7.29 -7.32
C TRP A 69 -25.41 7.43 -6.46
N ALA A 70 -25.26 7.42 -5.13
CA ALA A 70 -26.39 7.55 -4.21
C ALA A 70 -27.10 8.92 -4.33
N GLN A 71 -26.36 10.00 -4.56
CA GLN A 71 -26.92 11.32 -4.84
C GLN A 71 -27.72 11.35 -6.15
N GLY A 72 -27.27 10.64 -7.19
CA GLY A 72 -27.98 10.53 -8.46
C GLY A 72 -29.39 9.93 -8.33
N TYR A 73 -29.59 9.06 -7.35
CA TYR A 73 -30.91 8.47 -7.04
C TYR A 73 -31.67 9.20 -5.91
N GLY A 74 -31.14 10.30 -5.38
CA GLY A 74 -31.76 11.05 -4.27
C GLY A 74 -31.57 10.43 -2.88
N GLY A 75 -30.87 9.30 -2.79
CA GLY A 75 -30.66 8.52 -1.57
C GLY A 75 -30.97 7.04 -1.78
N VAL A 76 -30.91 6.26 -0.71
CA VAL A 76 -31.22 4.82 -0.74
C VAL A 76 -32.15 4.48 0.42
N TYR A 77 -33.18 3.69 0.16
CA TYR A 77 -34.07 3.21 1.22
C TYR A 77 -33.45 2.05 1.99
N ALA A 78 -33.40 2.18 3.30
CA ALA A 78 -32.94 1.12 4.20
C ALA A 78 -33.97 0.85 5.30
N PRO A 79 -34.04 -0.37 5.86
CA PRO A 79 -34.98 -0.71 6.92
C PRO A 79 -34.79 0.16 8.15
N VAL A 80 -35.91 0.55 8.77
CA VAL A 80 -35.87 1.23 10.07
C VAL A 80 -35.36 0.23 11.12
N THR A 81 -34.27 0.57 11.79
CA THR A 81 -33.66 -0.24 12.87
C THR A 81 -33.18 0.69 13.99
N GLN A 82 -32.70 0.15 15.12
CA GLN A 82 -32.10 0.97 16.19
C GLN A 82 -30.96 1.88 15.67
N ASN A 83 -30.16 1.37 14.73
CA ASN A 83 -29.00 2.07 14.16
C ASN A 83 -29.36 2.89 12.91
N ASN A 84 -30.56 2.73 12.35
CA ASN A 84 -31.04 3.47 11.18
C ASN A 84 -32.45 4.01 11.45
N GLN A 85 -32.51 5.16 12.13
CA GLN A 85 -33.75 5.87 12.39
C GLN A 85 -34.01 6.94 11.33
N PRO A 86 -35.28 7.24 11.01
CA PRO A 86 -35.64 8.30 10.08
C PRO A 86 -35.02 9.64 10.46
N ASN A 87 -34.26 10.23 9.54
CA ASN A 87 -33.57 11.47 9.80
C ASN A 87 -34.58 12.64 9.93
N PRO A 88 -34.65 13.36 11.06
CA PRO A 88 -35.55 14.50 11.24
C PRO A 88 -35.32 15.62 10.21
N TYR A 89 -34.08 15.79 9.75
CA TYR A 89 -33.70 16.80 8.76
C TYR A 89 -34.23 16.51 7.34
N LEU A 90 -34.73 15.29 7.09
CA LEU A 90 -35.34 14.90 5.81
C LEU A 90 -36.88 14.88 5.87
N SER A 91 -37.49 15.37 6.95
CA SER A 91 -38.95 15.34 7.16
C SER A 91 -39.77 16.03 6.08
N GLY A 92 -39.19 16.99 5.36
CA GLY A 92 -39.84 17.67 4.24
C GLY A 92 -39.84 16.91 2.91
N ILE A 93 -39.19 15.74 2.82
CA ILE A 93 -39.09 14.95 1.59
C ILE A 93 -40.31 14.02 1.48
N PRO A 94 -41.11 14.11 0.41
CA PRO A 94 -42.18 13.16 0.14
C PRO A 94 -41.63 11.75 0.04
N GLU A 95 -42.36 10.76 0.56
CA GLU A 95 -41.94 9.35 0.58
C GLU A 95 -40.64 9.06 1.35
N ARG A 96 -40.19 9.95 2.26
CA ARG A 96 -39.02 9.66 3.11
C ARG A 96 -39.14 8.30 3.80
N ASP A 97 -40.30 8.02 4.37
CA ASP A 97 -40.61 6.75 5.01
C ASP A 97 -41.67 6.02 4.21
N ILE A 98 -41.35 4.81 3.77
CA ILE A 98 -42.25 3.97 2.99
C ILE A 98 -42.46 2.63 3.68
N ARG A 99 -43.64 2.05 3.45
CA ARG A 99 -43.95 0.71 3.93
C ARG A 99 -44.00 -0.23 2.74
N THR A 100 -43.20 -1.29 2.80
CA THR A 100 -43.25 -2.35 1.79
C THR A 100 -44.58 -3.11 1.84
N PRO A 101 -45.00 -3.79 0.76
CA PRO A 101 -46.20 -4.63 0.77
C PRO A 101 -46.17 -5.72 1.86
N ALA A 102 -44.97 -6.16 2.26
CA ALA A 102 -44.76 -7.12 3.34
C ALA A 102 -44.84 -6.51 4.76
N GLY A 103 -45.14 -5.22 4.88
CA GLY A 103 -45.28 -4.51 6.17
C GLY A 103 -43.97 -3.98 6.77
N ARG A 104 -42.82 -4.15 6.10
CA ARG A 104 -41.53 -3.61 6.56
C ARG A 104 -41.44 -2.10 6.30
N GLU A 105 -41.05 -1.35 7.32
CA GLU A 105 -40.78 0.09 7.24
C GLU A 105 -39.36 0.35 6.73
N LEU A 106 -39.26 1.24 5.74
CA LEU A 106 -38.00 1.71 5.18
C LEU A 106 -37.95 3.23 5.30
N THR A 107 -36.76 3.77 5.52
CA THR A 107 -36.50 5.21 5.55
C THR A 107 -35.41 5.57 4.55
N LEU A 108 -35.49 6.78 3.99
CA LEU A 108 -34.53 7.32 3.04
C LEU A 108 -33.23 7.70 3.77
N VAL A 109 -32.14 7.02 3.40
CA VAL A 109 -30.79 7.31 3.89
C VAL A 109 -30.12 8.28 2.94
N SER A 110 -29.72 9.45 3.46
CA SER A 110 -28.97 10.42 2.67
C SER A 110 -27.55 9.92 2.39
N PRO A 111 -26.96 10.27 1.22
CA PRO A 111 -25.58 9.92 0.90
C PRO A 111 -24.54 10.42 1.93
N THR A 112 -24.87 11.49 2.66
CA THR A 112 -24.03 12.02 3.76
C THR A 112 -24.07 11.14 5.01
N SER A 113 -25.22 10.54 5.32
CA SER A 113 -25.40 9.68 6.49
C SER A 113 -24.95 8.24 6.22
N MET A 114 -25.04 7.81 4.95
CA MET A 114 -24.66 6.47 4.51
C MET A 114 -23.21 6.11 4.89
N LEU A 115 -22.25 7.00 4.59
CA LEU A 115 -20.84 6.76 4.94
C LEU A 115 -20.66 6.56 6.44
N ARG A 116 -21.33 7.38 7.25
CA ARG A 116 -21.27 7.26 8.71
C ARG A 116 -21.79 5.90 9.18
N GLN A 117 -22.91 5.44 8.64
CA GLN A 117 -23.45 4.12 8.98
C GLN A 117 -22.50 2.98 8.60
N VAL A 118 -21.83 3.07 7.45
CA VAL A 118 -20.84 2.07 7.03
C VAL A 118 -19.62 2.05 7.94
N PHE A 119 -19.15 3.22 8.41
CA PHE A 119 -18.04 3.31 9.35
C PHE A 119 -18.40 2.93 10.80
N GLU A 120 -19.69 2.97 11.16
CA GLU A 120 -20.20 2.58 12.49
C GLU A 120 -20.62 1.09 12.56
N MET A 121 -20.51 0.33 11.46
CA MET A 121 -20.67 -1.14 11.44
C MET A 121 -19.47 -1.85 12.06
#